data_AF-A0A0H3JP74-F1
#
_entry.id   AF-A0A0H3JP74-F1
#
_cell.length_a   1.000
_cell.length_b   1.000
_cell.length_c   1.000
_cell.angle_alpha   90.00
_cell.angle_beta   90.00
_cell.angle_gamma   90.00
#
_symmetry.space_group_name_H-M   'P 1'
#
loop_
_entity.id
_entity.type
_entity.pdbx_description
1 polymer ?
#
loop_
_entity_poly.entity_id
_entity_poly.type
_entity_poly.pdbx_seq_one_letter_code
_entity_poly.pdbx_strand_id
1 'polypeptide(L)'
;MRKVLNIFTIAFKSILKNKGRNIFTMIGIIIGISSVITIMSLGNGFKKTAADQFSDAGAGKQEALISFTFKVDEKIKKYPFNQRDIELVNQVDGVLDAKLKENKEEGIEATITNVQKKSDIFIIKKQNLHSFKVGRGFDKEDNELRKKIVVINDQVAKTVFNNNAIGKSLYIEGQGFEVIGITDKLYSDSSTVIMPENTFNYYMGHLHQGLPTLQIIIEDGYNKKTVVKKVESLLNKKGSGSVLGEYTYTDTEEIIKSIDKIFDSITYFVAAVAGISLFIAGIGVMNVMYISVAERTEEIAIRRAFGAKSRDIELQFLIESILICVTSGFIGLILGVVFATIIDVLTPDYIKSVVSLSSVIIAVSVSILIGLLFGWIPARAASKKELIDIIK
;
A
#
# COMPACT_ATOMS: atom_id res chain seq x y z
N MET A 1 4.71 -44.12 -9.33
CA MET A 1 5.57 -42.91 -9.35
C MET A 1 6.46 -42.79 -10.59
N ARG A 2 7.24 -43.82 -11.00
CA ARG A 2 8.11 -43.75 -12.21
C ARG A 2 7.39 -43.35 -13.52
N LYS A 3 6.14 -43.80 -13.74
CA LYS A 3 5.34 -43.41 -14.93
C LYS A 3 5.03 -41.92 -14.97
N VAL A 4 4.69 -41.31 -13.83
CA VAL A 4 4.32 -39.89 -13.77
C VAL A 4 5.55 -39.01 -13.99
N LEU A 5 6.69 -39.32 -13.34
CA LEU A 5 7.93 -38.58 -13.57
C LEU A 5 8.37 -38.60 -15.05
N ASN A 6 8.27 -39.75 -15.71
CA ASN A 6 8.59 -39.86 -17.14
C ASN A 6 7.67 -38.97 -18.00
N ILE A 7 6.38 -38.93 -17.70
CA ILE A 7 5.41 -38.07 -18.42
C ILE A 7 5.78 -36.59 -18.26
N PHE A 8 6.18 -36.15 -17.06
CA PHE A 8 6.64 -34.79 -16.82
C PHE A 8 7.87 -34.43 -17.67
N THR A 9 8.90 -35.28 -17.70
CA THR A 9 10.10 -35.05 -18.52
C THR A 9 9.81 -35.04 -20.03
N ILE A 10 8.90 -35.89 -20.50
CA ILE A 10 8.50 -35.95 -21.91
C ILE A 10 7.72 -34.70 -22.29
N ALA A 11 6.76 -34.27 -21.46
CA ALA A 11 6.01 -33.05 -21.67
C ALA A 11 6.91 -31.81 -21.69
N PHE A 12 7.91 -31.73 -20.79
CA PHE A 12 8.84 -30.59 -20.78
C PHE A 12 9.70 -30.53 -22.05
N LYS A 13 10.24 -31.67 -22.51
CA LYS A 13 10.99 -31.75 -23.78
C LYS A 13 10.12 -31.42 -25.00
N SER A 14 8.85 -31.82 -24.97
CA SER A 14 7.88 -31.47 -26.01
C SER A 14 7.69 -29.95 -26.13
N ILE A 15 7.49 -29.26 -25.00
CA ILE A 15 7.26 -27.81 -24.97
C ILE A 15 8.43 -27.05 -25.60
N LEU A 16 9.66 -27.53 -25.36
CA LEU A 16 10.90 -26.97 -25.91
C LEU A 16 11.08 -27.20 -27.41
N LYS A 17 10.39 -28.18 -28.01
CA LYS A 17 10.51 -28.50 -29.44
C LYS A 17 9.77 -27.48 -30.32
N ASN A 18 8.61 -26.99 -29.86
CA ASN A 18 7.75 -26.05 -30.60
C ASN A 18 7.66 -24.68 -29.91
N LYS A 19 8.80 -24.00 -29.77
CA LYS A 19 8.95 -22.78 -28.95
C LYS A 19 8.04 -21.62 -29.39
N GLY A 20 8.00 -21.29 -30.69
CA GLY A 20 7.24 -20.13 -31.18
C GLY A 20 5.75 -20.21 -30.87
N ARG A 21 5.13 -21.36 -31.18
CA ARG A 21 3.70 -21.62 -30.94
C ARG A 21 3.37 -21.54 -29.45
N ASN A 22 4.17 -22.21 -28.62
CA ASN A 22 3.91 -22.27 -27.19
C ASN A 22 4.06 -20.89 -26.53
N ILE A 23 5.00 -20.05 -26.96
CA ILE A 23 5.19 -18.69 -26.43
C ILE A 23 3.91 -17.85 -26.58
N PHE A 24 3.28 -17.83 -27.76
CA PHE A 24 2.07 -17.03 -27.98
C PHE A 24 0.89 -17.45 -27.11
N THR A 25 0.77 -18.75 -26.84
CA THR A 25 -0.26 -19.29 -25.94
C THR A 25 0.02 -18.95 -24.48
N MET A 26 1.28 -19.01 -24.08
CA MET A 26 1.69 -18.69 -22.71
C MET A 26 1.50 -17.21 -22.39
N ILE A 27 1.73 -16.30 -23.35
CA ILE A 27 1.65 -14.84 -23.14
C ILE A 27 0.31 -14.41 -22.55
N GLY A 28 -0.81 -14.91 -23.08
CA GLY A 28 -2.13 -14.53 -22.57
C GLY A 28 -2.35 -14.93 -21.10
N ILE A 29 -1.89 -16.13 -20.72
CA ILE A 29 -1.94 -16.62 -19.34
C ILE A 29 -0.98 -15.84 -18.45
N ILE A 30 0.24 -15.59 -18.93
CA ILE A 30 1.28 -14.84 -18.22
C ILE A 30 0.80 -13.42 -17.89
N ILE A 31 0.24 -12.71 -18.88
CA ILE A 31 -0.26 -11.34 -18.70
C ILE A 31 -1.46 -11.34 -17.74
N GLY A 32 -2.43 -12.24 -17.93
CA GLY A 32 -3.60 -12.31 -17.05
C GLY A 32 -3.23 -12.54 -15.59
N ILE A 33 -2.31 -13.48 -15.33
CA ILE A 33 -1.87 -13.79 -13.96
C ILE A 33 -0.99 -12.67 -13.40
N SER A 34 -0.06 -12.12 -14.18
CA SER A 34 0.82 -11.05 -13.70
C SER A 34 0.05 -9.79 -13.29
N SER A 35 -0.97 -9.40 -14.06
CA SER A 35 -1.83 -8.25 -13.73
C SER A 35 -2.58 -8.45 -12.41
N VAL A 36 -3.18 -9.62 -12.19
CA VAL A 36 -3.90 -9.94 -10.95
C VAL A 36 -2.94 -9.97 -9.74
N ILE A 37 -1.76 -10.57 -9.89
CA ILE A 37 -0.75 -10.61 -8.82
C ILE A 37 -0.24 -9.21 -8.48
N THR A 38 0.02 -8.38 -9.49
CA THR A 38 0.50 -7.01 -9.30
C THR A 38 -0.51 -6.20 -8.49
N ILE A 39 -1.78 -6.18 -8.91
CA ILE A 39 -2.80 -5.37 -8.21
C ILE A 39 -3.07 -5.85 -6.79
N MET A 40 -3.10 -7.18 -6.56
CA MET A 40 -3.26 -7.73 -5.22
C MET A 40 -2.08 -7.38 -4.32
N SER A 41 -0.85 -7.45 -4.85
CA SER A 41 0.36 -7.11 -4.09
C SER A 41 0.38 -5.63 -3.69
N LEU A 42 0.00 -4.74 -4.61
CA LEU A 42 -0.14 -3.30 -4.34
C LEU A 42 -1.23 -3.04 -3.30
N GLY A 43 -2.41 -3.66 -3.45
CA GLY A 43 -3.52 -3.48 -2.50
C GLY A 43 -3.15 -3.92 -1.09
N ASN A 44 -2.53 -5.09 -0.94
CA ASN A 44 -2.04 -5.58 0.36
C ASN A 44 -0.95 -4.67 0.95
N GLY A 45 -0.04 -4.19 0.10
CA GLY A 45 1.01 -3.27 0.49
C GLY A 45 0.49 -1.94 1.00
N PHE A 46 -0.48 -1.36 0.29
CA PHE A 46 -1.16 -0.14 0.70
C PHE A 46 -1.90 -0.32 2.02
N LYS A 47 -2.69 -1.40 2.15
CA LYS A 47 -3.43 -1.72 3.39
C LYS A 47 -2.48 -1.82 4.59
N LYS A 48 -1.34 -2.49 4.42
CA LYS A 48 -0.32 -2.61 5.46
C LYS A 48 0.30 -1.26 5.80
N THR A 49 0.71 -0.49 4.80
CA THR A 49 1.34 0.82 5.01
C THR A 49 0.39 1.80 5.70
N ALA A 50 -0.88 1.83 5.29
CA ALA A 50 -1.90 2.63 5.94
C ALA A 50 -2.14 2.17 7.39
N ALA A 51 -2.23 0.86 7.64
CA ALA A 51 -2.40 0.33 8.98
C ALA A 51 -1.21 0.68 9.90
N ASP A 52 0.03 0.60 9.39
CA ASP A 52 1.24 0.96 10.11
C ASP A 52 1.23 2.46 10.45
N GLN A 53 0.92 3.33 9.49
CA GLN A 53 0.80 4.78 9.71
C GLN A 53 -0.24 5.12 10.78
N PHE A 54 -1.40 4.45 10.76
CA PHE A 54 -2.43 4.69 11.76
C PHE A 54 -2.06 4.14 13.14
N SER A 55 -1.36 3.01 13.19
CA SER A 55 -0.83 2.47 14.44
C SER A 55 0.18 3.43 15.07
N ASP A 56 1.12 3.96 14.30
CA ASP A 56 2.09 4.97 14.75
C ASP A 56 1.40 6.28 15.16
N ALA A 57 0.34 6.66 14.42
CA ALA A 57 -0.53 7.79 14.75
C ALA A 57 -1.38 7.55 16.00
N GLY A 58 -1.31 6.39 16.66
CA GLY A 58 -1.98 6.12 17.93
C GLY A 58 -3.46 5.78 17.77
N ALA A 59 -3.82 5.29 16.58
CA ALA A 59 -5.11 4.69 16.27
C ALA A 59 -4.97 3.15 16.20
N GLY A 60 -4.20 2.57 17.12
CA GLY A 60 -4.08 1.13 17.28
C GLY A 60 -5.41 0.44 17.61
N LYS A 61 -5.39 -0.90 17.72
CA LYS A 61 -6.62 -1.70 17.97
C LYS A 61 -7.42 -1.25 19.20
N GLN A 62 -6.75 -0.81 20.25
CA GLN A 62 -7.35 -0.36 21.51
C GLN A 62 -7.23 1.15 21.73
N GLU A 63 -6.69 1.87 20.75
CA GLU A 63 -6.48 3.30 20.87
C GLU A 63 -7.43 4.02 19.91
N ALA A 64 -7.99 5.12 20.36
CA ALA A 64 -8.86 5.96 19.56
C ALA A 64 -8.42 7.42 19.67
N LEU A 65 -8.66 8.17 18.60
CA LEU A 65 -8.37 9.59 18.55
C LEU A 65 -9.67 10.36 18.45
N ILE A 66 -9.83 11.35 19.34
CA ILE A 66 -10.87 12.37 19.23
C ILE A 66 -10.20 13.66 18.78
N SER A 67 -10.64 14.15 17.63
CA SER A 67 -10.29 15.47 17.10
C SER A 67 -11.32 16.50 17.51
N PHE A 68 -10.98 17.78 17.35
CA PHE A 68 -11.91 18.88 17.57
C PHE A 68 -11.95 19.78 16.34
N THR A 69 -13.15 20.20 15.95
CA THR A 69 -13.37 21.10 14.82
C THR A 69 -14.13 22.33 15.29
N PHE A 70 -13.56 23.52 15.09
CA PHE A 70 -14.23 24.78 15.43
C PHE A 70 -15.43 25.04 14.52
N LYS A 71 -16.51 25.61 15.09
CA LYS A 71 -17.72 26.00 14.32
C LYS A 71 -17.57 27.32 13.58
N VAL A 72 -16.64 28.17 14.01
CA VAL A 72 -16.41 29.51 13.46
C VAL A 72 -14.93 29.64 13.11
N ASP A 73 -14.63 30.28 11.99
CA ASP A 73 -13.28 30.58 11.49
C ASP A 73 -12.54 31.65 12.33
N GLU A 74 -13.07 31.96 13.52
CA GLU A 74 -12.31 32.75 14.48
C GLU A 74 -11.19 31.87 15.02
N LYS A 75 -9.96 32.26 14.68
CA LYS A 75 -8.69 31.81 15.28
C LYS A 75 -8.65 32.10 16.79
N ILE A 76 -9.64 31.65 17.55
CA ILE A 76 -9.61 31.68 19.00
C ILE A 76 -8.55 30.66 19.38
N LYS A 77 -7.37 31.16 19.77
CA LYS A 77 -6.26 30.39 20.37
C LYS A 77 -6.68 29.81 21.74
N LYS A 78 -7.74 29.01 21.79
CA LYS A 78 -8.16 28.26 22.96
C LYS A 78 -8.02 26.78 22.68
N TYR A 79 -7.35 26.09 23.61
CA TYR A 79 -7.28 24.64 23.61
C TYR A 79 -8.67 24.06 23.80
N PRO A 80 -9.12 23.18 22.89
CA PRO A 80 -10.40 22.52 23.03
C PRO A 80 -10.39 21.43 24.10
N PHE A 81 -9.21 21.08 24.61
CA PHE A 81 -9.05 20.09 25.68
C PHE A 81 -8.30 20.72 26.86
N ASN A 82 -8.78 20.48 28.07
CA ASN A 82 -8.05 20.79 29.31
C ASN A 82 -7.93 19.55 30.21
N GLN A 83 -7.25 19.71 31.35
CA GLN A 83 -7.06 18.62 32.31
C GLN A 83 -8.37 18.02 32.82
N ARG A 84 -9.41 18.85 33.00
CA ARG A 84 -10.73 18.39 33.43
C ARG A 84 -11.39 17.50 32.38
N ASP A 85 -11.23 17.80 31.09
CA ASP A 85 -11.77 16.97 30.02
C ASP A 85 -11.13 15.57 30.05
N ILE A 86 -9.82 15.49 30.28
CA ILE A 86 -9.09 14.23 30.42
C ILE A 86 -9.62 13.42 31.61
N GLU A 87 -9.77 14.05 32.78
CA GLU A 87 -10.33 13.40 33.97
C GLU A 87 -11.78 12.93 33.76
N LEU A 88 -12.59 13.70 33.04
CA LEU A 88 -13.96 13.32 32.67
C LEU A 88 -13.99 12.10 31.74
N VAL A 89 -13.06 12.03 30.79
CA VAL A 89 -12.94 10.89 29.86
C VAL A 89 -12.46 9.64 30.60
N ASN A 90 -11.49 9.76 31.50
CA ASN A 90 -10.99 8.65 32.32
C ASN A 90 -12.02 8.04 33.26
N GLN A 91 -13.14 8.74 33.52
CA GLN A 91 -14.25 8.21 34.33
C GLN A 91 -15.28 7.42 33.49
N VAL A 92 -15.13 7.37 32.16
CA VAL A 92 -16.04 6.64 31.29
C VAL A 92 -15.73 5.14 31.35
N ASP A 93 -16.76 4.34 31.66
CA ASP A 93 -16.67 2.88 31.68
C ASP A 93 -16.13 2.32 30.34
N GLY A 94 -15.03 1.56 30.43
CA GLY A 94 -14.28 1.02 29.31
C GLY A 94 -13.10 1.89 28.82
N VAL A 95 -12.82 3.04 29.43
CA VAL A 95 -11.60 3.83 29.17
C VAL A 95 -10.53 3.50 30.21
N LEU A 96 -9.39 3.01 29.75
CA LEU A 96 -8.23 2.69 30.60
C LEU A 96 -7.41 3.95 30.93
N ASP A 97 -7.17 4.78 29.92
CA ASP A 97 -6.38 6.02 30.04
C ASP A 97 -6.73 6.99 28.90
N ALA A 98 -6.52 8.28 29.13
CA ALA A 98 -6.71 9.33 28.15
C ALA A 98 -5.60 10.37 28.31
N LYS A 99 -5.03 10.78 27.17
CA LYS A 99 -3.93 11.74 27.14
C LYS A 99 -3.99 12.60 25.89
N LEU A 100 -3.44 13.80 25.99
CA LEU A 100 -3.29 14.66 24.82
C LEU A 100 -2.13 14.16 23.96
N LYS A 101 -2.42 13.95 22.69
CA LYS A 101 -1.44 13.61 21.66
C LYS A 101 -1.25 14.82 20.75
N GLU A 102 -0.04 15.37 20.79
CA GLU A 102 0.43 16.34 19.80
C GLU A 102 0.89 15.57 18.55
N ASN A 103 0.35 15.93 17.39
CA ASN A 103 0.83 15.39 16.12
C ASN A 103 2.17 16.06 15.78
N LYS A 104 3.28 15.38 16.09
CA LYS A 104 4.65 15.91 15.89
C LYS A 104 4.97 16.27 14.43
N GLU A 105 4.20 15.77 13.47
CA GLU A 105 4.41 16.02 12.04
C GLU A 105 3.57 17.18 11.48
N GLU A 106 2.56 17.65 12.22
CA GLU A 106 1.79 18.84 11.82
C GLU A 106 2.57 20.12 12.07
N GLY A 107 2.53 21.02 11.09
CA GLY A 107 3.17 22.33 11.21
C GLY A 107 2.48 23.21 12.25
N ILE A 108 3.27 23.88 13.08
CA ILE A 108 2.83 24.88 14.03
C ILE A 108 2.68 26.22 13.29
N GLU A 109 1.47 26.74 13.19
CA GLU A 109 1.25 28.03 12.51
C GLU A 109 1.95 29.15 13.29
N ALA A 110 2.76 29.93 12.58
CA ALA A 110 3.43 31.11 13.12
C ALA A 110 3.52 32.18 12.04
N THR A 111 3.66 33.43 12.44
CA THR A 111 3.84 34.51 11.48
C THR A 111 5.29 34.96 11.43
N ILE A 112 5.84 35.05 10.22
CA ILE A 112 7.13 35.71 10.01
C ILE A 112 6.94 37.20 9.74
N THR A 113 7.89 37.99 10.24
CA THR A 113 7.92 39.44 10.03
C THR A 113 9.30 39.83 9.53
N ASN A 114 9.50 39.88 8.22
CA ASN A 114 10.75 40.40 7.64
C ASN A 114 10.50 41.78 7.01
N VAL A 115 11.57 42.53 6.72
CA VAL A 115 11.61 43.98 6.39
C VAL A 115 10.61 44.43 5.31
N GLN A 116 10.00 43.51 4.54
CA GLN A 116 9.05 43.84 3.48
C GLN A 116 7.74 43.03 3.46
N LYS A 117 7.58 41.93 4.21
CA LYS A 117 6.36 41.09 4.16
C LYS A 117 6.07 40.35 5.47
N LYS A 118 4.78 40.31 5.82
CA LYS A 118 4.21 39.43 6.85
C LYS A 118 3.57 38.25 6.15
N SER A 119 3.91 37.03 6.53
CA SER A 119 3.30 35.81 5.98
C SER A 119 3.21 34.72 7.03
N ASP A 120 2.17 33.89 6.91
CA ASP A 120 2.01 32.73 7.77
C ASP A 120 2.89 31.58 7.28
N ILE A 121 3.50 30.89 8.23
CA ILE A 121 4.38 29.75 8.02
C ILE A 121 3.96 28.60 8.93
N PHE A 122 4.40 27.41 8.57
CA PHE A 122 4.28 26.21 9.38
C PHE A 122 5.64 25.85 9.96
N ILE A 123 5.76 25.74 11.28
CA ILE A 123 6.97 25.32 11.97
C ILE A 123 6.90 23.83 12.28
N ILE A 124 7.90 23.05 11.87
CA ILE A 124 8.02 21.65 12.25
C ILE A 124 9.20 21.51 13.22
N LYS A 125 8.95 20.94 14.39
CA LYS A 125 9.99 20.66 15.39
C LYS A 125 10.61 19.28 15.14
N LYS A 126 11.94 19.20 15.08
CA LYS A 126 12.68 17.93 15.00
C LYS A 126 13.86 17.92 15.97
N GLN A 127 14.30 16.73 16.38
CA GLN A 127 15.50 16.59 17.22
C GLN A 127 16.80 16.73 16.44
N ASN A 128 16.78 16.33 15.17
CA ASN A 128 17.87 16.48 14.21
C ASN A 128 17.31 16.50 12.80
N LEU A 129 18.09 17.01 11.86
CA LEU A 129 17.77 17.03 10.44
C LEU A 129 19.06 16.86 9.64
N HIS A 130 19.19 15.75 8.93
CA HIS A 130 20.38 15.48 8.11
C HIS A 130 20.15 15.66 6.60
N SER A 131 18.88 15.71 6.16
CA SER A 131 18.53 15.89 4.74
C SER A 131 18.30 17.36 4.41
N PHE A 132 19.12 17.92 3.52
CA PHE A 132 19.04 19.30 3.03
C PHE A 132 19.53 19.39 1.58
N LYS A 133 19.08 20.42 0.85
CA LYS A 133 19.50 20.75 -0.52
C LYS A 133 20.72 21.66 -0.54
N VAL A 134 20.71 22.69 0.31
CA VAL A 134 21.74 23.74 0.38
C VAL A 134 22.05 24.06 1.84
N GLY A 135 23.31 24.34 2.16
CA GLY A 135 23.75 24.70 3.51
C GLY A 135 24.03 23.46 4.36
N ARG A 136 23.49 23.43 5.58
CA ARG A 136 23.52 22.28 6.48
C ARG A 136 22.22 22.13 7.25
N GLY A 137 21.96 20.92 7.74
CA GLY A 137 20.96 20.69 8.77
C GLY A 137 21.49 20.94 10.19
N PHE A 138 20.68 20.60 11.18
CA PHE A 138 21.05 20.68 12.59
C PHE A 138 21.14 19.29 13.22
N ASP A 139 22.05 19.15 14.18
CA ASP A 139 22.29 17.90 14.90
C ASP A 139 21.71 17.94 16.32
N LYS A 140 22.00 16.88 17.10
CA LYS A 140 21.55 16.79 18.49
C LYS A 140 22.18 17.86 19.37
N GLU A 141 23.43 18.23 19.11
CA GLU A 141 24.16 19.24 19.90
C GLU A 141 23.55 20.62 19.69
N ASP A 142 23.23 20.97 18.43
CA ASP A 142 22.50 22.19 18.08
C ASP A 142 21.14 22.28 18.82
N ASN A 143 20.43 21.14 18.95
CA ASN A 143 19.18 21.04 19.69
C ASN A 143 19.37 21.17 21.20
N GLU A 144 20.35 20.47 21.80
CA GLU A 144 20.63 20.54 23.24
C GLU A 144 21.07 21.93 23.68
N LEU A 145 21.90 22.60 22.87
CA LEU A 145 22.35 23.97 23.12
C LEU A 145 21.30 25.04 22.80
N ARG A 146 20.11 24.64 22.33
CA ARG A 146 19.00 25.55 21.97
C ARG A 146 19.44 26.67 21.02
N LYS A 147 20.29 26.33 20.04
CA LYS A 147 20.77 27.31 19.07
C LYS A 147 19.59 27.87 18.27
N LYS A 148 19.57 29.19 18.05
CA LYS A 148 18.54 29.90 17.29
C LYS A 148 18.75 29.74 15.79
N ILE A 149 18.63 28.51 15.30
CA ILE A 149 18.86 28.14 13.91
C ILE A 149 17.62 27.49 13.33
N VAL A 150 17.41 27.66 12.03
CA VAL A 150 16.29 27.08 11.29
C VAL A 150 16.72 26.59 9.91
N VAL A 151 16.01 25.58 9.41
CA VAL A 151 16.09 25.11 8.03
C VAL A 151 14.77 25.40 7.35
N ILE A 152 14.79 26.05 6.20
CA ILE A 152 13.58 26.50 5.51
C ILE A 152 13.31 25.69 4.25
N ASN A 153 12.07 25.70 3.75
CA ASN A 153 11.78 25.14 2.44
C ASN A 153 12.04 26.12 1.28
N ASP A 154 12.06 25.59 0.06
CA ASP A 154 12.29 26.36 -1.17
C ASP A 154 11.31 27.54 -1.33
N GLN A 155 10.07 27.40 -0.87
CA GLN A 155 9.10 28.49 -0.93
C GLN A 155 9.49 29.68 -0.05
N VAL A 156 9.83 29.45 1.22
CA VAL A 156 10.28 30.52 2.14
C VAL A 156 11.58 31.15 1.62
N ALA A 157 12.51 30.34 1.09
CA ALA A 157 13.74 30.84 0.51
C ALA A 157 13.48 31.79 -0.67
N LYS A 158 12.53 31.43 -1.55
CA LYS A 158 12.15 32.21 -2.72
C LYS A 158 11.36 33.47 -2.36
N THR A 159 10.36 33.36 -1.49
CA THR A 159 9.41 34.45 -1.19
C THR A 159 9.98 35.51 -0.25
N VAL A 160 10.80 35.10 0.72
CA VAL A 160 11.35 35.98 1.75
C VAL A 160 12.75 36.48 1.40
N PHE A 161 13.57 35.63 0.77
CA PHE A 161 15.00 35.88 0.60
C PHE A 161 15.47 35.91 -0.86
N ASN A 162 14.57 35.80 -1.85
CA ASN A 162 14.92 35.69 -3.28
C ASN A 162 16.02 34.64 -3.53
N ASN A 163 15.90 33.47 -2.88
CA ASN A 163 16.84 32.34 -2.88
C ASN A 163 18.21 32.57 -2.20
N ASN A 164 18.47 33.74 -1.62
CA ASN A 164 19.69 34.01 -0.86
C ASN A 164 19.39 34.07 0.64
N ALA A 165 19.10 32.91 1.23
CA ALA A 165 18.63 32.80 2.62
C ALA A 165 19.71 32.42 3.63
N ILE A 166 20.74 31.67 3.23
CA ILE A 166 21.74 31.10 4.16
C ILE A 166 22.50 32.20 4.92
N GLY A 167 22.65 32.03 6.23
CA GLY A 167 23.33 32.96 7.14
C GLY A 167 22.53 34.22 7.48
N LYS A 168 21.33 34.41 6.90
CA LYS A 168 20.45 35.53 7.21
C LYS A 168 19.50 35.18 8.34
N SER A 169 19.06 36.20 9.07
CA SER A 169 18.05 36.05 10.11
C SER A 169 16.63 36.06 9.53
N LEU A 170 15.85 35.05 9.90
CA LEU A 170 14.41 34.99 9.75
C LEU A 170 13.76 35.32 11.09
N TYR A 171 12.89 36.33 11.11
CA TYR A 171 12.17 36.70 12.32
C TYR A 171 10.81 36.02 12.35
N ILE A 172 10.57 35.20 13.37
CA ILE A 172 9.35 34.44 13.60
C ILE A 172 8.76 34.89 14.93
N GLU A 173 7.52 35.38 14.95
CA GLU A 173 6.89 36.00 16.14
C GLU A 173 7.79 37.05 16.84
N GLY A 174 8.54 37.82 16.05
CA GLY A 174 9.46 38.85 16.54
C GLY A 174 10.82 38.33 17.06
N GLN A 175 11.07 37.02 17.06
CA GLN A 175 12.37 36.45 17.41
C GLN A 175 13.19 36.08 16.18
N GLY A 176 14.47 36.51 16.15
CA GLY A 176 15.38 36.21 15.05
C GLY A 176 16.03 34.83 15.16
N PHE A 177 15.98 34.07 14.07
CA PHE A 177 16.62 32.77 13.89
C PHE A 177 17.49 32.77 12.64
N GLU A 178 18.69 32.22 12.71
CA GLU A 178 19.59 32.11 11.56
C GLU A 178 19.18 30.96 10.63
N VAL A 179 19.07 31.24 9.34
CA VAL A 179 18.79 30.21 8.33
C VAL A 179 20.09 29.49 7.98
N ILE A 180 20.21 28.21 8.35
CA ILE A 180 21.43 27.42 8.13
C ILE A 180 21.32 26.44 6.94
N GLY A 181 20.11 26.20 6.44
CA GLY A 181 19.87 25.28 5.35
C GLY A 181 18.55 25.49 4.62
N ILE A 182 18.48 24.96 3.40
CA ILE A 182 17.27 24.90 2.57
C ILE A 182 16.98 23.43 2.25
N THR A 183 15.72 23.00 2.30
CA THR A 183 15.31 21.62 2.00
C THR A 183 14.13 21.56 1.03
N ASP A 184 14.14 20.57 0.13
CA ASP A 184 13.10 20.32 -0.88
C ASP A 184 12.00 19.39 -0.39
N LYS A 185 12.29 18.57 0.63
CA LYS A 185 11.40 17.48 1.07
C LYS A 185 10.56 17.89 2.28
N LEU A 186 9.45 18.57 2.01
CA LEU A 186 8.38 18.73 2.98
C LEU A 186 7.04 18.50 2.29
N TYR A 187 6.15 17.74 2.96
CA TYR A 187 4.93 17.12 2.43
C TYR A 187 3.82 18.08 1.98
N SER A 188 4.10 19.39 1.83
CA SER A 188 3.14 20.33 1.25
C SER A 188 3.83 21.50 0.55
N ASP A 189 3.16 22.07 -0.46
CA ASP A 189 3.48 23.36 -1.11
C ASP A 189 3.24 24.56 -0.17
N SER A 190 3.43 24.40 1.13
CA SER A 190 3.22 25.45 2.14
C SER A 190 4.55 26.01 2.62
N SER A 191 4.60 27.30 2.95
CA SER A 191 5.79 27.93 3.53
C SER A 191 6.13 27.32 4.89
N THR A 192 7.22 26.56 4.95
CA THR A 192 7.53 25.70 6.10
C THR A 192 8.94 25.96 6.62
N VAL A 193 9.08 25.94 7.94
CA VAL A 193 10.34 26.14 8.67
C VAL A 193 10.55 24.97 9.62
N ILE A 194 11.73 24.37 9.62
CA ILE A 194 12.11 23.31 10.54
C ILE A 194 13.05 23.88 11.60
N MET A 195 12.73 23.65 12.87
CA MET A 195 13.47 24.16 14.03
C MET A 195 13.85 23.01 14.98
N PRO A 196 14.98 23.12 15.71
CA PRO A 196 15.28 22.20 16.81
C PRO A 196 14.17 22.21 17.89
N GLU A 197 13.74 21.04 18.32
CA GLU A 197 12.64 20.85 19.28
C GLU A 197 12.83 21.63 20.59
N ASN A 198 14.01 21.63 21.18
CA ASN A 198 14.28 22.34 22.43
C ASN A 198 14.35 23.87 22.21
N THR A 199 14.85 24.32 21.06
CA THR A 199 14.85 25.74 20.68
C THR A 199 13.40 26.22 20.57
N PHE A 200 12.56 25.46 19.89
CA PHE A 200 11.13 25.76 19.77
C PHE A 200 10.46 25.81 21.14
N ASN A 201 10.61 24.77 21.96
CA ASN A 201 9.97 24.70 23.27
C ASN A 201 10.38 25.86 24.19
N TYR A 202 11.63 26.32 24.10
CA TYR A 202 12.14 27.41 24.93
C TYR A 202 11.68 28.79 24.45
N TYR A 203 11.80 29.08 23.15
CA TYR A 203 11.55 30.41 22.59
C TYR A 203 10.11 30.61 22.13
N MET A 204 9.44 29.52 21.76
CA MET A 204 8.14 29.52 21.10
C MET A 204 7.14 28.59 21.79
N GLY A 205 7.38 28.19 23.05
CA GLY A 205 6.49 27.27 23.79
C GLY A 205 5.07 27.79 24.05
N HIS A 206 4.79 29.05 23.72
CA HIS A 206 3.44 29.65 23.71
C HIS A 206 2.71 29.42 22.38
N LEU A 207 3.44 29.07 21.32
CA LEU A 207 2.90 28.52 20.09
C LEU A 207 2.79 27.02 20.27
N HIS A 208 1.74 26.46 19.71
CA HIS A 208 1.42 25.07 19.95
C HIS A 208 0.97 24.42 18.65
N GLN A 209 1.26 23.13 18.56
CA GLN A 209 1.10 22.33 17.37
C GLN A 209 -0.35 21.96 17.14
N GLY A 210 -0.89 22.42 16.01
CA GLY A 210 -2.26 22.14 15.58
C GLY A 210 -3.29 22.27 16.71
N LEU A 211 -4.41 21.58 16.56
CA LEU A 211 -5.25 21.27 17.71
C LEU A 211 -4.78 19.92 18.26
N PRO A 212 -4.43 19.82 19.55
CA PRO A 212 -4.07 18.52 20.11
C PRO A 212 -5.25 17.57 19.96
N THR A 213 -4.96 16.31 19.66
CA THR A 213 -5.97 15.25 19.64
C THR A 213 -6.02 14.58 21.00
N LEU A 214 -7.19 14.15 21.43
CA LEU A 214 -7.31 13.34 22.64
C LEU A 214 -7.18 11.88 22.26
N GLN A 215 -6.08 11.25 22.70
CA GLN A 215 -5.88 9.82 22.57
C GLN A 215 -6.54 9.11 23.75
N ILE A 216 -7.33 8.09 23.46
CA ILE A 216 -8.07 7.29 24.42
C ILE A 216 -7.62 5.84 24.28
N ILE A 217 -7.20 5.24 25.38
CA ILE A 217 -6.87 3.82 25.49
C ILE A 217 -8.07 3.11 26.09
N ILE A 218 -8.49 2.04 25.45
CA ILE A 218 -9.74 1.33 25.75
C ILE A 218 -9.39 0.03 26.45
N GLU A 219 -10.13 -0.28 27.50
CA GLU A 219 -9.93 -1.51 28.27
C GLU A 219 -10.21 -2.77 27.43
N ASP A 220 -9.47 -3.84 27.75
CA ASP A 220 -9.68 -5.17 27.17
C ASP A 220 -11.12 -5.64 27.40
N GLY A 221 -11.74 -6.17 26.34
CA GLY A 221 -13.10 -6.73 26.39
C GLY A 221 -14.23 -5.73 26.08
N TYR A 222 -13.94 -4.43 26.02
CA TYR A 222 -14.92 -3.42 25.59
C TYR A 222 -14.92 -3.20 24.07
N ASN A 223 -16.07 -2.83 23.52
CA ASN A 223 -16.16 -2.44 22.11
C ASN A 223 -15.66 -1.00 21.92
N LYS A 224 -14.55 -0.84 21.20
CA LYS A 224 -13.91 0.45 20.92
C LYS A 224 -14.89 1.51 20.40
N LYS A 225 -15.64 1.19 19.35
CA LYS A 225 -16.57 2.13 18.73
C LYS A 225 -17.69 2.58 19.67
N THR A 226 -18.19 1.67 20.51
CA THR A 226 -19.23 1.99 21.50
C THR A 226 -18.71 2.89 22.61
N VAL A 227 -17.55 2.57 23.18
CA VAL A 227 -16.94 3.38 24.26
C VAL A 227 -16.61 4.77 23.75
N VAL A 228 -15.94 4.88 22.60
CA VAL A 228 -15.47 6.18 22.10
C VAL A 228 -16.64 7.08 21.67
N LYS A 229 -17.72 6.52 21.11
CA LYS A 229 -18.95 7.31 20.85
C LYS A 229 -19.60 7.84 22.12
N LYS A 230 -19.53 7.11 23.24
CA LYS A 230 -19.97 7.63 24.55
C LYS A 230 -19.09 8.80 24.98
N VAL A 231 -17.77 8.67 24.83
CA VAL A 231 -16.81 9.76 25.14
C VAL A 231 -17.04 10.98 24.25
N GLU A 232 -17.21 10.79 22.95
CA GLU A 232 -17.53 11.84 21.97
C GLU A 232 -18.82 12.59 22.38
N SER A 233 -19.88 11.86 22.72
CA SER A 233 -21.13 12.47 23.20
C SER A 233 -20.95 13.19 24.53
N LEU A 234 -20.13 12.67 25.44
CA LEU A 234 -19.83 13.30 26.73
C LEU A 234 -19.07 14.61 26.53
N LEU A 235 -18.02 14.62 25.71
CA LEU A 235 -17.23 15.80 25.39
C LEU A 235 -18.05 16.86 24.65
N ASN A 236 -18.91 16.46 23.71
CA ASN A 236 -19.82 17.41 23.05
C ASN A 236 -20.87 18.01 24.00
N LYS A 237 -21.18 17.36 25.14
CA LYS A 237 -22.12 17.89 26.14
C LYS A 237 -21.46 18.70 27.26
N LYS A 238 -20.25 18.32 27.67
CA LYS A 238 -19.60 18.82 28.90
C LYS A 238 -18.14 19.24 28.71
N GLY A 239 -17.55 18.96 27.54
CA GLY A 239 -16.17 19.27 27.25
C GLY A 239 -15.95 20.77 27.14
N SER A 240 -14.74 21.20 27.44
CA SER A 240 -14.41 22.62 27.58
C SER A 240 -14.47 23.40 26.27
N GLY A 241 -14.31 22.71 25.14
CA GLY A 241 -14.48 23.21 23.78
C GLY A 241 -15.89 23.06 23.20
N SER A 242 -16.84 22.39 23.90
CA SER A 242 -18.18 22.08 23.35
C SER A 242 -18.98 23.29 22.84
N VAL A 243 -18.72 24.48 23.38
CA VAL A 243 -19.37 25.72 22.94
C VAL A 243 -18.71 26.30 21.67
N LEU A 244 -17.42 26.03 21.47
CA LEU A 244 -16.60 26.59 20.39
C LEU A 244 -16.66 25.74 19.10
N GLY A 245 -17.07 24.49 19.21
CA GLY A 245 -16.91 23.51 18.15
C GLY A 245 -17.49 22.14 18.48
N GLU A 246 -17.06 21.13 17.74
CA GLU A 246 -17.50 19.74 17.93
C GLU A 246 -16.30 18.82 18.07
N TYR A 247 -16.41 17.89 19.03
CA TYR A 247 -15.50 16.77 19.16
C TYR A 247 -15.96 15.66 18.23
N THR A 248 -15.03 15.10 17.47
CA THR A 248 -15.32 14.07 16.47
C THR A 248 -14.41 12.86 16.66
N TYR A 249 -15.01 11.68 16.69
CA TYR A 249 -14.27 10.43 16.62
C TYR A 249 -14.06 10.01 15.17
N THR A 250 -12.80 9.82 14.78
CA THR A 250 -12.46 9.27 13.47
C THR A 250 -12.26 7.76 13.58
N ASP A 251 -13.17 6.99 12.99
CA ASP A 251 -13.07 5.53 12.94
C ASP A 251 -12.10 5.09 11.84
N THR A 252 -10.83 4.95 12.24
CA THR A 252 -9.76 4.52 11.35
C THR A 252 -9.98 3.14 10.74
N GLU A 253 -10.64 2.22 11.46
CA GLU A 253 -10.94 0.89 10.92
C GLU A 253 -11.97 0.98 9.78
N GLU A 254 -12.91 1.90 9.88
CA GLU A 254 -13.90 2.16 8.84
C GLU A 254 -13.26 2.78 7.58
N ILE A 255 -12.24 3.63 7.76
CA ILE A 255 -11.44 4.17 6.66
C ILE A 255 -10.68 3.04 5.95
N ILE A 256 -9.98 2.17 6.70
CA ILE A 256 -9.26 1.03 6.12
C ILE A 256 -10.24 0.09 5.40
N LYS A 257 -11.41 -0.22 5.99
CA LYS A 257 -12.45 -1.04 5.34
C LYS A 257 -13.01 -0.37 4.07
N SER A 258 -13.07 0.95 4.02
CA SER A 258 -13.51 1.67 2.81
C SER A 258 -12.46 1.59 1.70
N ILE A 259 -11.18 1.71 2.06
CA ILE A 259 -10.06 1.45 1.15
C ILE A 259 -10.07 0.00 0.66
N ASP A 260 -10.35 -0.96 1.55
CA ASP A 260 -10.49 -2.37 1.17
C ASP A 260 -11.54 -2.55 0.07
N LYS A 261 -12.72 -1.95 0.23
CA LYS A 261 -13.80 -2.02 -0.78
C LYS A 261 -13.38 -1.44 -2.13
N ILE A 262 -12.59 -0.38 -2.15
CA ILE A 262 -12.05 0.21 -3.39
C ILE A 262 -11.11 -0.78 -4.06
N PHE A 263 -10.14 -1.32 -3.33
CA PHE A 263 -9.20 -2.31 -3.87
C PHE A 263 -9.87 -3.61 -4.28
N ASP A 264 -10.88 -4.07 -3.56
CA ASP A 264 -11.66 -5.25 -3.92
C ASP A 264 -12.41 -5.01 -5.23
N SER A 265 -13.00 -3.81 -5.41
CA SER A 265 -13.68 -3.43 -6.66
C SER A 265 -12.71 -3.41 -7.84
N ILE A 266 -11.52 -2.83 -7.67
CA ILE A 266 -10.46 -2.83 -8.69
C ILE A 266 -10.00 -4.27 -8.97
N THR A 267 -9.83 -5.08 -7.93
CA THR A 267 -9.42 -6.49 -8.05
C THR A 267 -10.47 -7.29 -8.82
N TYR A 268 -11.76 -7.12 -8.55
CA TYR A 268 -12.83 -7.79 -9.29
C TYR A 268 -12.89 -7.34 -10.74
N PHE A 269 -12.72 -6.04 -11.00
CA PHE A 269 -12.65 -5.52 -12.36
C PHE A 269 -11.46 -6.13 -13.13
N VAL A 270 -10.27 -6.09 -12.55
CA VAL A 270 -9.06 -6.69 -13.15
C VAL A 270 -9.21 -8.20 -13.30
N ALA A 271 -9.81 -8.89 -12.33
CA ALA A 271 -10.06 -10.32 -12.39
C ALA A 271 -11.08 -10.67 -13.49
N ALA A 272 -12.08 -9.84 -13.74
CA ALA A 272 -13.03 -10.04 -14.84
C ALA A 272 -12.33 -9.88 -16.20
N VAL A 273 -11.53 -8.82 -16.38
CA VAL A 273 -10.74 -8.60 -17.60
C VAL A 273 -9.72 -9.72 -17.79
N ALA A 274 -8.97 -10.08 -16.74
CA ALA A 274 -8.03 -11.18 -16.75
C ALA A 274 -8.73 -12.51 -17.03
N GLY A 275 -9.95 -12.72 -16.52
CA GLY A 275 -10.77 -13.90 -16.80
C GLY A 275 -11.09 -14.03 -18.28
N ILE A 276 -11.47 -12.94 -18.94
CA ILE A 276 -11.68 -12.90 -20.40
C ILE A 276 -10.36 -13.20 -21.13
N SER A 277 -9.25 -12.58 -20.72
CA SER A 277 -7.93 -12.85 -21.31
C SER A 277 -7.49 -14.30 -21.13
N LEU A 278 -7.75 -14.88 -19.96
CA LEU A 278 -7.46 -16.28 -19.63
C LEU A 278 -8.34 -17.24 -20.43
N PHE A 279 -9.60 -16.87 -20.69
CA PHE A 279 -10.49 -17.64 -21.55
C PHE A 279 -9.99 -17.66 -23.00
N ILE A 280 -9.61 -16.50 -23.55
CA ILE A 280 -9.01 -16.39 -24.89
C ILE A 280 -7.69 -17.18 -24.96
N ALA A 281 -6.86 -17.07 -23.92
CA ALA A 281 -5.62 -17.84 -23.83
C ALA A 281 -5.89 -19.35 -23.73
N GLY A 282 -6.94 -19.74 -23.01
CA GLY A 282 -7.43 -21.13 -22.92
C GLY A 282 -7.84 -21.70 -24.27
N ILE A 283 -8.56 -20.93 -25.10
CA ILE A 283 -8.84 -21.32 -26.50
C ILE A 283 -7.53 -21.51 -27.28
N GLY A 284 -6.54 -20.63 -27.05
CA GLY A 284 -5.19 -20.79 -27.58
C GLY A 284 -4.55 -22.12 -27.17
N VAL A 285 -4.63 -22.50 -25.88
CA VAL A 285 -4.13 -23.79 -25.37
C VAL A 285 -4.83 -24.95 -26.06
N MET A 286 -6.14 -24.86 -26.23
CA MET A 286 -6.94 -25.87 -26.91
C MET A 286 -6.47 -26.07 -28.36
N ASN A 287 -6.31 -24.98 -29.12
CA ASN A 287 -5.88 -25.03 -30.51
C ASN A 287 -4.46 -25.57 -30.66
N VAL A 288 -3.53 -25.12 -29.82
CA VAL A 288 -2.17 -25.64 -29.80
C VAL A 288 -2.15 -27.13 -29.47
N MET A 289 -3.02 -27.58 -28.57
CA MET A 289 -3.12 -29.00 -28.23
C MET A 289 -3.71 -29.82 -29.39
N TYR A 290 -4.73 -29.33 -30.09
CA TYR A 290 -5.25 -29.98 -31.30
C TYR A 290 -4.18 -30.18 -32.36
N ILE A 291 -3.37 -29.15 -32.63
CA ILE A 291 -2.27 -29.24 -33.59
C ILE A 291 -1.22 -30.24 -33.09
N SER A 292 -0.87 -30.21 -31.81
CA SER A 292 0.11 -31.14 -31.21
C SER A 292 -0.35 -32.60 -31.28
N VAL A 293 -1.65 -32.85 -31.14
CA VAL A 293 -2.26 -34.18 -31.34
C VAL A 293 -2.20 -34.60 -32.81
N ALA A 294 -2.44 -33.67 -33.74
CA ALA A 294 -2.37 -33.93 -35.17
C ALA A 294 -0.93 -34.23 -35.63
N GLU A 295 0.08 -33.53 -35.09
CA GLU A 295 1.50 -33.76 -35.37
C GLU A 295 2.03 -35.10 -34.82
N ARG A 296 1.38 -35.66 -33.79
CA ARG A 296 1.80 -36.89 -33.09
C ARG A 296 0.88 -38.09 -33.34
N THR A 297 0.08 -38.06 -34.40
CA THR A 297 -0.85 -39.14 -34.73
C THR A 297 -0.16 -40.50 -34.86
N GLU A 298 0.95 -40.58 -35.60
CA GLU A 298 1.71 -41.84 -35.77
C GLU A 298 2.23 -42.38 -34.43
N GLU A 299 2.76 -41.50 -33.56
CA GLU A 299 3.24 -41.87 -32.23
C GLU A 299 2.10 -42.43 -31.35
N ILE A 300 0.91 -41.83 -31.44
CA ILE A 300 -0.30 -42.31 -30.74
C ILE A 300 -0.70 -43.69 -31.26
N ALA A 301 -0.72 -43.90 -32.59
CA ALA A 301 -1.07 -45.19 -33.18
C ALA A 301 -0.11 -46.30 -32.77
N ILE A 302 1.20 -46.04 -32.82
CA ILE A 302 2.21 -47.00 -32.35
C ILE A 302 1.94 -47.36 -30.89
N ARG A 303 1.75 -46.36 -30.01
CA ARG A 303 1.46 -46.63 -28.58
C ARG A 303 0.19 -47.46 -28.37
N ARG A 304 -0.87 -47.17 -29.12
CA ARG A 304 -2.12 -47.94 -29.06
C ARG A 304 -1.94 -49.37 -29.57
N ALA A 305 -1.16 -49.58 -30.63
CA ALA A 305 -0.84 -50.91 -31.16
C ALA A 305 -0.06 -51.77 -30.14
N PHE A 306 0.81 -51.14 -29.34
CA PHE A 306 1.53 -51.78 -28.23
C PHE A 306 0.71 -51.86 -26.92
N GLY A 307 -0.59 -51.58 -26.95
CA GLY A 307 -1.50 -51.82 -25.82
C GLY A 307 -1.73 -50.66 -24.84
N ALA A 308 -1.33 -49.42 -25.19
CA ALA A 308 -1.69 -48.26 -24.38
C ALA A 308 -3.22 -48.04 -24.38
N LYS A 309 -3.81 -47.82 -23.20
CA LYS A 309 -5.26 -47.56 -23.08
C LYS A 309 -5.56 -46.13 -23.55
N SER A 310 -6.78 -45.88 -24.04
CA SER A 310 -7.23 -44.51 -24.38
C SER A 310 -7.00 -43.51 -23.25
N ARG A 311 -7.24 -43.93 -21.99
CA ARG A 311 -6.98 -43.11 -20.80
C ARG A 311 -5.51 -42.73 -20.61
N ASP A 312 -4.57 -43.59 -21.03
CA ASP A 312 -3.14 -43.30 -20.92
C ASP A 312 -2.73 -42.19 -21.90
N ILE A 313 -3.30 -42.19 -23.11
CA ILE A 313 -3.11 -41.13 -24.11
C ILE A 313 -3.76 -39.82 -23.64
N GLU A 314 -4.99 -39.89 -23.12
CA GLU A 314 -5.70 -38.73 -22.57
C GLU A 314 -4.91 -38.08 -21.43
N LEU A 315 -4.44 -38.87 -20.45
CA LEU A 315 -3.64 -38.37 -19.32
C LEU A 315 -2.33 -37.74 -19.76
N GLN A 316 -1.68 -38.28 -20.80
CA GLN A 316 -0.44 -37.71 -21.31
C GLN A 316 -0.66 -36.28 -21.83
N PHE A 317 -1.62 -36.09 -22.74
CA PHE A 317 -1.90 -34.78 -23.32
C PHE A 317 -2.49 -33.81 -22.29
N LEU A 318 -3.29 -34.30 -21.33
CA LEU A 318 -3.81 -33.48 -20.24
C LEU A 318 -2.70 -33.00 -19.29
N ILE A 319 -1.73 -33.85 -18.96
CA ILE A 319 -0.58 -33.43 -18.15
C ILE A 319 0.28 -32.42 -18.93
N GLU A 320 0.39 -32.59 -20.25
CA GLU A 320 1.12 -31.65 -21.12
C GLU A 320 0.45 -30.25 -21.15
N SER A 321 -0.89 -30.16 -21.24
CA SER A 321 -1.58 -28.86 -21.15
C SER A 321 -1.44 -28.22 -19.77
N ILE A 322 -1.62 -29.01 -18.70
CA ILE A 322 -1.47 -28.51 -17.33
C ILE A 322 -0.06 -27.96 -17.12
N LEU A 323 0.97 -28.66 -17.60
CA LEU A 323 2.35 -28.20 -17.51
C LEU A 323 2.58 -26.88 -18.24
N ILE A 324 2.02 -26.71 -19.44
CA ILE A 324 2.09 -25.44 -20.17
C ILE A 324 1.43 -24.32 -19.34
N CYS A 325 0.24 -24.55 -18.79
CA CYS A 325 -0.48 -23.54 -18.03
C CYS A 325 0.18 -23.21 -16.69
N VAL A 326 0.71 -24.21 -15.97
CA VAL A 326 1.41 -24.03 -14.70
C VAL A 326 2.74 -23.32 -14.89
N THR A 327 3.51 -23.67 -15.93
CA THR A 327 4.75 -22.94 -16.26
C THR A 327 4.46 -21.49 -16.62
N SER A 328 3.39 -21.24 -17.39
CA SER A 328 2.91 -19.88 -17.68
C SER A 328 2.49 -19.14 -16.42
N GLY A 329 1.76 -19.79 -15.51
CA GLY A 329 1.34 -19.19 -14.25
C GLY A 329 2.49 -18.87 -13.33
N PHE A 330 3.49 -19.74 -13.27
CA PHE A 330 4.71 -19.49 -12.52
C PHE A 330 5.49 -18.30 -13.09
N ILE A 331 5.63 -18.22 -14.41
CA ILE A 331 6.27 -17.07 -15.08
C ILE A 331 5.45 -15.78 -14.84
N GLY A 332 4.13 -15.85 -14.97
CA GLY A 332 3.22 -14.74 -14.70
C GLY A 332 3.31 -14.26 -13.25
N LEU A 333 3.44 -15.18 -12.29
CA LEU A 333 3.65 -14.86 -10.89
C LEU A 333 4.98 -14.13 -10.67
N ILE A 334 6.09 -14.65 -11.23
CA ILE A 334 7.39 -13.99 -11.14
C ILE A 334 7.31 -12.59 -11.75
N LEU A 335 6.73 -12.45 -12.94
CA LEU A 335 6.58 -11.15 -13.59
C LEU A 335 5.68 -10.20 -12.80
N GLY A 336 4.61 -10.68 -12.19
CA GLY A 336 3.76 -9.86 -11.32
C GLY A 336 4.50 -9.34 -10.09
N VAL A 337 5.35 -10.17 -9.48
CA VAL A 337 6.23 -9.75 -8.37
C VAL A 337 7.27 -8.75 -8.86
N VAL A 338 7.87 -8.98 -10.03
CA VAL A 338 8.82 -8.04 -10.65
C VAL A 338 8.15 -6.70 -10.94
N PHE A 339 6.95 -6.67 -11.49
CA PHE A 339 6.22 -5.42 -11.72
C PHE A 339 5.86 -4.72 -10.41
N ALA A 340 5.40 -5.45 -9.39
CA ALA A 340 5.11 -4.87 -8.09
C ALA A 340 6.37 -4.26 -7.44
N THR A 341 7.51 -4.94 -7.51
CA THR A 341 8.79 -4.43 -6.99
C THR A 341 9.35 -3.26 -7.81
N ILE A 342 9.16 -3.25 -9.13
CA ILE A 342 9.50 -2.08 -9.97
C ILE A 342 8.67 -0.88 -9.51
N ILE A 343 7.37 -1.06 -9.26
CA ILE A 343 6.50 0.01 -8.75
C ILE A 343 7.00 0.49 -7.38
N ASP A 344 7.36 -0.42 -6.46
CA ASP A 344 7.90 -0.03 -5.16
C ASP A 344 9.15 0.86 -5.27
N VAL A 345 10.05 0.55 -6.21
CA VAL A 345 11.27 1.34 -6.46
C VAL A 345 10.96 2.69 -7.09
N LEU A 346 9.93 2.76 -7.94
CA LEU A 346 9.49 4.01 -8.57
C LEU A 346 8.67 4.89 -7.61
N THR A 347 8.01 4.31 -6.61
CA THR A 347 7.19 5.02 -5.61
C THR A 347 7.60 4.69 -4.17
N PRO A 348 8.85 4.97 -3.76
CA PRO A 348 9.41 4.52 -2.48
C PRO A 348 8.71 5.13 -1.26
N ASP A 349 8.11 6.31 -1.43
CA ASP A 349 7.46 7.05 -0.35
C ASP A 349 5.98 6.68 -0.15
N TYR A 350 5.39 5.84 -1.01
CA TYR A 350 3.92 5.62 -1.03
C TYR A 350 3.49 4.16 -0.84
N ILE A 351 4.06 3.21 -1.57
CA ILE A 351 3.56 1.82 -1.59
C ILE A 351 4.73 0.87 -1.41
N LYS A 352 4.64 0.01 -0.38
CA LYS A 352 5.49 -1.17 -0.23
C LYS A 352 4.67 -2.40 -0.56
N SER A 353 4.80 -2.94 -1.76
CA SER A 353 4.03 -4.09 -2.20
C SER A 353 4.27 -5.31 -1.29
N VAL A 354 3.21 -6.09 -1.07
CA VAL A 354 3.26 -7.28 -0.23
C VAL A 354 2.66 -8.45 -0.98
N VAL A 355 3.52 -9.39 -1.37
CA VAL A 355 3.11 -10.64 -1.99
C VAL A 355 2.55 -11.57 -0.93
N SER A 356 1.27 -11.88 -1.03
CA SER A 356 0.58 -12.76 -0.10
C SER A 356 0.56 -14.22 -0.57
N LEU A 357 0.54 -15.18 0.36
CA LEU A 357 0.44 -16.60 0.03
C LEU A 357 -0.86 -16.93 -0.72
N SER A 358 -1.96 -16.21 -0.43
CA SER A 358 -3.23 -16.37 -1.13
C SER A 358 -3.12 -16.01 -2.61
N SER A 359 -2.36 -14.97 -2.97
CA SER A 359 -2.08 -14.61 -4.36
C SER A 359 -1.37 -15.76 -5.11
N VAL A 360 -0.40 -16.42 -4.47
CA VAL A 360 0.32 -17.58 -5.05
C VAL A 360 -0.63 -18.75 -5.29
N ILE A 361 -1.48 -19.06 -4.30
CA ILE A 361 -2.45 -20.15 -4.39
C ILE A 361 -3.44 -19.89 -5.52
N ILE A 362 -3.97 -18.66 -5.63
CA ILE A 362 -4.90 -18.29 -6.71
C ILE A 362 -4.26 -18.47 -8.08
N ALA A 363 -3.03 -17.99 -8.29
CA ALA A 363 -2.32 -18.15 -9.56
C ALA A 363 -2.16 -19.63 -9.95
N VAL A 364 -1.68 -20.47 -9.02
CA VAL A 364 -1.49 -21.90 -9.27
C VAL A 364 -2.82 -22.61 -9.55
N SER A 365 -3.85 -22.34 -8.75
CA SER A 365 -5.18 -22.93 -8.91
C SER A 365 -5.81 -22.56 -10.25
N VAL A 366 -5.75 -21.29 -10.65
CA VAL A 366 -6.29 -20.81 -11.93
C VAL A 366 -5.54 -21.43 -13.11
N SER A 367 -4.21 -21.51 -13.05
CA SER A 367 -3.41 -22.18 -14.09
C SER A 367 -3.76 -23.65 -14.27
N ILE A 368 -3.91 -24.38 -13.17
CA ILE A 368 -4.29 -25.80 -13.22
C ILE A 368 -5.70 -25.94 -13.80
N LEU A 369 -6.64 -25.11 -13.37
CA LEU A 369 -8.03 -25.13 -13.83
C LEU A 369 -8.13 -24.89 -15.34
N ILE A 370 -7.42 -23.90 -15.88
CA ILE A 370 -7.39 -23.62 -17.32
C ILE A 370 -6.78 -24.79 -18.09
N GLY A 371 -5.65 -25.33 -17.60
CA GLY A 371 -4.99 -26.49 -18.22
C GLY A 371 -5.87 -27.74 -18.26
N LEU A 372 -6.69 -27.95 -17.23
CA LEU A 372 -7.69 -29.01 -17.18
C LEU A 372 -8.83 -28.76 -18.16
N LEU A 373 -9.50 -27.61 -18.08
CA LEU A 373 -10.70 -27.33 -18.88
C LEU A 373 -10.40 -27.34 -20.38
N PHE A 374 -9.39 -26.61 -20.83
CA PHE A 374 -9.10 -26.44 -22.25
C PHE A 374 -8.20 -27.56 -22.81
N GLY A 375 -7.44 -28.25 -21.97
CA GLY A 375 -6.63 -29.39 -22.38
C GLY A 375 -7.42 -30.69 -22.48
N TRP A 376 -8.48 -30.85 -21.69
CA TRP A 376 -9.26 -32.08 -21.64
C TRP A 376 -9.98 -32.40 -22.95
N ILE A 377 -10.59 -31.39 -23.59
CA ILE A 377 -11.32 -31.57 -24.85
C ILE A 377 -10.43 -32.19 -25.96
N PRO A 378 -9.27 -31.61 -26.31
CA PRO A 378 -8.39 -32.18 -27.34
C PRO A 378 -7.72 -33.49 -26.88
N ALA A 379 -7.36 -33.63 -25.59
CA ALA A 379 -6.80 -34.88 -25.06
C ALA A 379 -7.79 -36.05 -25.20
N ARG A 380 -9.07 -35.80 -24.94
CA ARG A 380 -10.14 -36.79 -25.11
C ARG A 380 -10.38 -37.09 -26.59
N ALA A 381 -10.33 -36.10 -27.47
CA ALA A 381 -10.40 -36.32 -28.92
C ALA A 381 -9.24 -37.20 -29.43
N ALA A 382 -8.01 -36.97 -28.96
CA ALA A 382 -6.84 -37.80 -29.27
C ALA A 382 -7.02 -39.26 -28.86
N SER A 383 -7.55 -39.49 -27.66
CA SER A 383 -7.75 -40.83 -27.09
C SER A 383 -8.76 -41.71 -27.85
N LYS A 384 -9.65 -41.08 -28.62
CA LYS A 384 -10.75 -41.72 -29.35
C LYS A 384 -10.44 -41.99 -30.82
N LYS A 385 -9.34 -41.47 -31.39
CA LYS A 385 -8.99 -41.72 -32.81
C LYS A 385 -8.74 -43.21 -33.07
N GLU A 386 -9.46 -43.82 -34.01
CA GLU A 386 -9.32 -45.24 -34.34
C GLU A 386 -8.00 -45.56 -35.05
N LEU A 387 -7.44 -46.76 -34.81
CA LEU A 387 -6.16 -47.21 -35.38
C LEU A 387 -6.16 -47.25 -36.92
N ILE A 388 -7.31 -47.59 -37.52
CA ILE A 388 -7.47 -47.71 -38.98
C ILE A 388 -7.40 -46.35 -39.69
N ASP A 389 -7.84 -45.27 -39.03
CA ASP A 389 -7.78 -43.92 -39.58
C ASP A 389 -6.38 -43.29 -39.49
N ILE A 390 -5.46 -43.87 -38.73
CA ILE A 390 -4.13 -43.30 -38.47
C ILE A 390 -3.03 -43.94 -39.34
N ILE A 391 -3.25 -45.14 -39.89
CA ILE A 391 -2.23 -45.92 -40.63
C ILE A 391 -2.45 -45.84 -42.16
N LYS A 392 -3.31 -44.95 -42.65
CA LYS A 392 -3.56 -44.77 -44.09
C LYS A 392 -2.52 -43.90 -44.78
#